data_AF-A0A256Z9D1-F1
#
_entry.id   AF-A0A256Z9D1-F1
#
_cell.length_a   1.000
_cell.length_b   1.000
_cell.length_c   1.000
_cell.angle_alpha   90.00
_cell.angle_beta   90.00
_cell.angle_gamma   90.00
#
_symmetry.space_group_name_H-M   'P 1'
#
loop_
_entity.id
_entity.type
_entity.pdbx_description
1 polymer ?
#
loop_
_entity_poly.entity_id
_entity_poly.type
_entity_poly.pdbx_seq_one_letter_code
_entity_poly.pdbx_strand_id
1 'polypeptide(L)' 'RQTNNSKLAELTASMVLSLVFFTAVFWIFPLIPIVITLMFEWPFTSFVSLWLAGLPFTAIAFYYIFRVKK' A
#
# COMPACT_ATOMS: atom_id res chain seq x y z
N ARG A 1 -35.60 -6.64 -1.38
CA ARG A 1 -35.37 -5.98 -0.07
C ARG A 1 -33.99 -6.41 0.42
N GLN A 2 -32.91 -5.73 0.00
CA GLN A 2 -31.58 -5.98 0.56
C GLN A 2 -31.63 -5.65 2.05
N THR A 3 -31.43 -6.63 2.91
CA THR A 3 -31.36 -6.41 4.35
C THR A 3 -30.13 -5.57 4.63
N ASN A 4 -30.25 -4.54 5.47
CA ASN A 4 -29.15 -3.61 5.77
C ASN A 4 -27.85 -4.36 6.18
N ASN A 5 -27.99 -5.54 6.80
CA ASN A 5 -26.89 -6.44 7.15
C ASN A 5 -26.02 -6.88 5.95
N SER A 6 -26.61 -7.19 4.79
CA SER A 6 -25.83 -7.60 3.60
C SER A 6 -25.03 -6.43 3.03
N LYS A 7 -25.57 -5.21 3.07
CA LYS A 7 -24.89 -4.01 2.58
C LYS A 7 -23.74 -3.57 3.51
N LEU A 8 -23.94 -3.73 4.83
CA LEU A 8 -22.89 -3.54 5.82
C LEU A 8 -21.78 -4.59 5.66
N ALA A 9 -22.13 -5.87 5.49
CA ALA A 9 -21.16 -6.94 5.27
C ALA A 9 -20.32 -6.71 4.00
N GLU A 10 -20.94 -6.24 2.92
CA GLU A 10 -20.27 -5.91 1.66
C GLU A 10 -19.35 -4.69 1.80
N LEU A 11 -19.77 -3.66 2.53
CA LEU A 11 -18.93 -2.50 2.85
C LEU A 11 -17.73 -2.88 3.75
N THR A 12 -17.97 -3.70 4.76
CA THR A 12 -16.91 -4.20 5.65
C THR A 12 -15.93 -5.07 4.87
N ALA A 13 -16.40 -5.98 4.02
CA ALA A 13 -15.53 -6.78 3.16
C ALA A 13 -14.68 -5.91 2.23
N SER A 14 -15.26 -4.87 1.63
CA SER A 14 -14.55 -3.91 0.78
C SER A 14 -13.52 -3.08 1.56
N MET A 15 -13.85 -2.66 2.78
CA MET A 15 -12.91 -1.98 3.68
C MET A 15 -11.75 -2.90 4.07
N VAL A 16 -12.03 -4.13 4.48
CA VAL A 16 -11.02 -5.13 4.85
C VAL A 16 -10.12 -5.42 3.66
N LEU A 17 -10.68 -5.61 2.47
CA LEU A 17 -9.90 -5.85 1.26
C LEU A 17 -8.99 -4.67 0.92
N SER A 18 -9.49 -3.44 1.08
CA SER A 18 -8.69 -2.23 0.89
C SER A 18 -7.56 -2.14 1.92
N LEU A 19 -7.85 -2.48 3.18
CA LEU A 19 -6.88 -2.45 4.28
C LEU A 19 -5.78 -3.50 4.09
N VAL A 20 -6.14 -4.72 3.70
CA VAL A 20 -5.19 -5.78 3.34
C VAL A 20 -4.34 -5.36 2.14
N PHE A 21 -4.94 -4.72 1.14
CA PHE A 21 -4.19 -4.21 -0.03
C PHE A 21 -3.19 -3.13 0.38
N PHE A 22 -3.60 -2.17 1.22
CA PHE A 22 -2.70 -1.18 1.80
C PHE A 22 -1.57 -1.84 2.58
N THR A 23 -1.89 -2.76 3.50
CA THR A 23 -0.90 -3.45 4.31
C THR A 23 0.08 -4.21 3.43
N ALA A 24 -0.38 -4.93 2.41
CA ALA A 24 0.49 -5.63 1.47
C ALA A 24 1.41 -4.67 0.72
N VAL A 25 0.88 -3.57 0.18
CA VAL A 25 1.68 -2.54 -0.49
C VAL A 25 2.71 -1.94 0.46
N PHE A 26 2.31 -1.55 1.67
CA PHE A 26 3.21 -1.00 2.70
C PHE A 26 4.22 -2.00 3.24
N TRP A 27 4.02 -3.32 3.07
CA TRP A 27 4.98 -4.34 3.50
C TRP A 27 5.98 -4.69 2.39
N ILE A 28 5.50 -4.77 1.15
CA ILE A 28 6.32 -5.04 -0.04
C ILE A 28 7.19 -3.84 -0.38
N PHE A 29 6.65 -2.63 -0.19
CA PHE A 29 7.32 -1.37 -0.49
C PHE A 29 8.63 -1.11 0.27
N PRO A 30 8.77 -1.39 1.58
CA PRO A 30 10.06 -1.37 2.27
C PRO A 30 10.93 -2.60 1.99
N LEU A 31 10.33 -3.74 1.64
CA LEU A 31 11.09 -4.96 1.38
C LEU A 31 12.04 -4.80 0.19
N ILE A 32 11.57 -4.19 -0.90
CA ILE A 32 12.36 -3.94 -2.12
C ILE A 32 13.62 -3.10 -1.85
N PRO A 33 13.53 -1.88 -1.27
CA PRO A 33 14.71 -1.08 -0.95
C PRO A 33 15.61 -1.74 0.09
N ILE A 34 15.08 -2.52 1.04
CA ILE A 34 15.91 -3.33 1.95
C ILE A 34 16.77 -4.30 1.15
N VAL A 35 16.17 -5.11 0.27
CA VAL A 35 16.89 -6.11 -0.55
C VAL A 35 17.97 -5.43 -1.40
N ILE A 36 17.64 -4.29 -2.04
CA ILE A 36 18.61 -3.51 -2.82
C ILE A 36 19.77 -3.06 -1.92
N THR A 37 19.49 -2.44 -0.77
CA THR A 37 20.55 -1.97 0.12
C THR A 37 21.42 -3.09 0.67
N LEU A 38 20.86 -4.27 0.93
CA LEU A 38 21.60 -5.45 1.36
C LEU A 38 22.49 -6.00 0.24
N MET A 39 22.02 -6.01 -1.02
CA MET A 39 22.83 -6.47 -2.16
C MET A 39 24.04 -5.57 -2.42
N PHE A 40 23.95 -4.28 -2.14
CA PHE A 40 25.03 -3.32 -2.36
C PHE A 40 25.81 -2.95 -1.09
N GLU A 41 25.53 -3.59 0.05
CA GLU A 41 26.11 -3.29 1.36
C GLU A 41 26.04 -1.80 1.73
N TRP A 42 24.93 -1.15 1.36
CA TRP A 42 24.75 0.28 1.52
C TRP A 42 24.34 0.66 2.95
N PRO A 43 24.73 1.87 3.40
CA PRO A 43 24.35 2.36 4.71
C PRO A 43 22.83 2.54 4.80
N PHE A 44 22.31 2.48 6.04
CA PHE A 44 20.88 2.65 6.33
C PHE A 44 20.29 3.94 5.73
N THR A 45 21.09 5.00 5.59
CA THR A 45 20.68 6.26 4.96
C THR A 45 20.24 6.06 3.50
N SER A 46 20.90 5.17 2.75
CA SER A 46 20.49 4.84 1.38
C SER A 46 19.16 4.11 1.33
N PHE A 47 18.87 3.27 2.33
CA PHE A 47 17.57 2.61 2.47
C PHE A 47 16.47 3.65 2.69
N VAL A 48 16.67 4.57 3.65
CA VAL A 48 15.68 5.62 3.95
C VAL A 48 15.43 6.51 2.73
N SER A 49 16.48 6.87 1.99
CA SER A 49 16.37 7.66 0.76
C SER A 49 15.58 6.94 -0.34
N LEU A 50 15.87 5.65 -0.60
CA LEU A 50 15.13 4.85 -1.58
C LEU A 50 13.66 4.64 -1.17
N TRP A 51 13.43 4.43 0.12
CA TRP A 51 12.10 4.26 0.67
C TRP A 51 11.28 5.56 0.58
N LEU A 52 11.86 6.70 0.97
CA LEU A 52 11.21 8.00 0.82
C LEU A 52 10.96 8.37 -0.65
N ALA A 53 11.87 8.00 -1.56
CA ALA A 53 11.72 8.27 -2.99
C ALA A 53 10.55 7.50 -3.62
N GLY A 54 10.24 6.29 -3.14
CA GLY A 54 9.13 5.52 -3.68
C GLY A 54 7.75 5.92 -3.10
N LEU A 55 7.68 6.52 -1.91
CA LEU A 55 6.43 6.96 -1.26
C LEU A 55 5.54 7.86 -2.15
N PRO A 56 6.06 8.88 -2.86
CA PRO A 56 5.23 9.68 -3.76
C PRO A 56 4.63 8.84 -4.90
N PHE A 57 5.34 7.83 -5.42
CA PHE A 57 4.80 6.95 -6.47
C PHE A 57 3.66 6.08 -5.94
N THR A 58 3.82 5.51 -4.75
CA THR A 58 2.74 4.75 -4.09
C THR A 58 1.55 5.65 -3.80
N ALA A 59 1.77 6.87 -3.31
CA ALA A 59 0.70 7.83 -3.05
C ALA A 59 -0.06 8.21 -4.34
N ILE A 60 0.64 8.41 -5.47
CA ILE A 60 0.02 8.70 -6.76
C ILE A 60 -0.80 7.50 -7.25
N ALA A 61 -0.23 6.29 -7.24
CA ALA A 61 -0.95 5.08 -7.63
C ALA A 61 -2.22 4.89 -6.79
N PHE A 62 -2.11 5.15 -5.49
CA PHE A 62 -3.22 5.11 -4.56
C PHE A 62 -4.30 6.15 -4.88
N TYR A 63 -3.87 7.38 -5.16
CA TYR A 63 -4.75 8.45 -5.58
C TYR A 63 -5.53 8.08 -6.83
N TYR A 64 -4.90 7.48 -7.85
CA TYR A 64 -5.60 7.01 -9.04
C TYR A 64 -6.61 5.90 -8.73
N ILE A 65 -6.21 4.87 -7.98
CA ILE A 65 -7.10 3.75 -7.62
C ILE A 65 -8.33 4.25 -6.85
N PHE A 66 -8.16 5.19 -5.92
CA PHE A 66 -9.25 5.71 -5.11
C PHE A 66 -10.08 6.77 -5.82
N ARG A 67 -9.46 7.57 -6.70
CA ARG A 67 -10.19 8.58 -7.50
C ARG A 67 -11.06 7.92 -8.56
N VAL A 68 -10.65 6.79 -9.13
CA VAL A 68 -11.47 6.01 -10.09
C VAL A 68 -12.68 5.35 -9.43
N LYS A 69 -12.72 5.27 -8.09
CA LYS A 69 -13.88 4.78 -7.33
C LYS A 69 -14.87 5.88 -6.89
N LYS A 70 -14.64 7.15 -7.25
CA LYS A 70 -15.65 8.22 -7.13
C LYS A 70 -16.38 8.39 -8.47
#